data_AF-A0A364RD01-F1
#
_entry.id   AF-A0A364RD01-F1
#
_cell.length_a   1.000
_cell.length_b   1.000
_cell.length_c   1.000
_cell.angle_alpha   90.00
_cell.angle_beta   90.00
_cell.angle_gamma   90.00
#
_symmetry.space_group_name_H-M   'P 1'
#
loop_
_entity.id
_entity.type
_entity.pdbx_description
1 polymer ?
#
loop_
_entity_poly.entity_id
_entity_poly.type
_entity_poly.pdbx_seq_one_letter_code
_entity_poly.pdbx_strand_id
1 'polypeptide(L)'
;MQVASSALWIFFGVMQVWRYTKTGDQFLLWTGLLIGAGHLVRFIITMFRTPKAEVYFSEIEKAAFKSRNGNKFLDLKLRSGLKRRIRSIEPVSEELKGFLAEKQLPIR
;
A
#
# COMPACT_ATOMS: atom_id res chain seq x y z
N MET A 1 7.99 -10.31 1.81
CA MET A 1 8.07 -11.31 0.72
C MET A 1 7.51 -10.85 -0.64
N GLN A 2 6.55 -9.93 -0.74
CA GLN A 2 5.96 -9.53 -2.05
C GLN A 2 6.88 -8.69 -2.97
N VAL A 3 7.82 -7.94 -2.39
CA VAL A 3 8.78 -7.12 -3.15
C VAL A 3 9.83 -8.02 -3.82
N ALA A 4 10.33 -9.02 -3.10
CA ALA A 4 11.32 -9.98 -3.60
C ALA A 4 10.76 -10.83 -4.76
N SER A 5 9.50 -11.29 -4.65
CA SER A 5 8.87 -12.02 -5.76
C SER A 5 8.66 -11.13 -6.99
N SER A 6 8.30 -9.85 -6.80
CA SER A 6 8.16 -8.91 -7.92
C SER A 6 9.50 -8.65 -8.61
N ALA A 7 10.60 -8.57 -7.86
CA ALA A 7 11.94 -8.46 -8.44
C ALA A 7 12.33 -9.69 -9.28
N LEU A 8 11.97 -10.91 -8.82
CA LEU A 8 12.23 -12.15 -9.56
C LEU A 8 11.50 -12.16 -10.92
N TRP A 9 10.24 -11.70 -10.95
CA TRP A 9 9.46 -11.63 -12.19
C TRP A 9 9.94 -10.57 -13.17
N ILE A 10 10.43 -9.43 -12.65
CA ILE A 10 11.09 -8.41 -13.48
C ILE A 10 12.35 -8.99 -14.11
N PHE A 11 13.17 -9.69 -13.32
CA PHE A 11 14.37 -10.36 -13.81
C PHE A 11 14.05 -11.43 -14.87
N PHE A 12 12.99 -12.21 -14.65
CA PHE A 12 12.48 -13.17 -15.65
C PHE A 12 12.13 -12.48 -16.97
N GLY A 13 11.41 -11.34 -16.92
CA GLY A 13 11.09 -10.56 -18.12
C GLY A 13 12.34 -10.11 -18.89
N VAL A 14 13.36 -9.62 -18.18
CA VAL A 14 14.65 -9.23 -18.78
C VAL A 14 15.36 -10.44 -19.42
N MET A 15 15.35 -11.59 -18.76
CA MET A 15 15.91 -12.83 -19.29
C MET A 15 15.21 -13.27 -20.58
N GLN A 16 13.90 -13.08 -20.71
CA GLN A 16 13.19 -13.43 -21.94
C GLN A 16 13.54 -12.51 -23.11
N VAL A 17 13.76 -11.22 -22.86
CA VAL A 17 14.27 -10.28 -23.89
C VAL A 17 15.65 -10.74 -24.38
N TRP A 18 16.56 -11.09 -23.46
CA TRP A 18 17.87 -11.59 -23.85
C TRP A 18 17.78 -12.91 -24.62
N ARG A 19 16.96 -13.85 -24.15
CA ARG A 19 16.72 -15.13 -24.84
C ARG A 19 16.21 -14.92 -26.26
N TYR A 20 15.28 -13.98 -26.47
CA TYR A 20 14.73 -13.66 -27.78
C TYR A 20 15.81 -13.24 -28.78
N THR A 21 16.83 -12.50 -28.35
CA THR A 21 17.97 -12.12 -29.24
C THR A 21 18.74 -13.33 -29.79
N LYS A 22 18.59 -14.50 -29.17
CA LYS A 22 19.23 -15.76 -29.57
C LYS A 22 18.28 -16.73 -30.25
N THR A 23 17.00 -16.75 -29.88
CA THR A 23 16.05 -17.77 -30.34
C THR A 23 15.02 -17.26 -31.34
N GLY A 24 14.74 -15.95 -31.39
CA GLY A 24 13.66 -15.37 -32.21
C GLY A 24 12.24 -15.76 -31.76
N ASP A 25 12.09 -16.45 -30.63
CA ASP A 25 10.80 -16.94 -30.14
C ASP A 25 9.96 -15.81 -29.53
N GLN A 26 8.95 -15.40 -30.30
CA GLN A 26 8.02 -14.33 -30.00
C GLN A 26 7.11 -14.66 -28.81
N PHE A 27 6.64 -15.90 -28.66
CA PHE A 27 5.63 -16.23 -27.66
C PHE A 27 6.17 -16.04 -26.23
N LEU A 28 7.37 -16.57 -25.99
CA LEU A 28 8.05 -16.44 -24.70
C LEU A 28 8.54 -15.01 -24.44
N LEU A 29 8.85 -14.23 -25.48
CA LEU A 29 9.12 -12.80 -25.36
C LEU A 29 7.90 -12.05 -24.82
N TRP A 30 6.75 -12.18 -25.50
CA TRP A 30 5.54 -11.44 -25.16
C TRP A 30 5.01 -11.82 -23.77
N THR A 31 5.00 -13.11 -23.44
CA THR A 31 4.59 -13.58 -22.11
C THR A 31 5.55 -13.07 -21.01
N GLY A 32 6.87 -13.12 -21.24
CA GLY A 32 7.86 -12.56 -20.32
C GLY A 32 7.72 -11.06 -20.11
N LEU A 33 7.49 -10.30 -21.19
CA LEU A 33 7.29 -8.86 -21.13
C LEU A 33 6.02 -8.46 -20.37
N LEU A 34 4.89 -9.12 -20.64
CA LEU A 34 3.63 -8.85 -19.93
C LEU A 34 3.76 -9.10 -18.43
N ILE A 35 4.36 -10.24 -18.05
CA ILE A 35 4.58 -10.59 -16.64
C ILE A 35 5.56 -9.60 -15.98
N GLY A 36 6.71 -9.35 -16.63
CA GLY A 36 7.72 -8.43 -16.12
C GLY A 36 7.21 -7.01 -15.94
N ALA A 37 6.47 -6.47 -16.92
CA ALA A 37 5.89 -5.14 -16.87
C ALA A 37 4.84 -5.01 -15.75
N GLY A 38 3.95 -6.00 -15.59
CA GLY A 38 2.96 -6.00 -14.51
C GLY A 38 3.62 -5.97 -13.13
N HIS A 39 4.67 -6.76 -12.94
CA HIS A 39 5.43 -6.77 -11.68
C HIS A 39 6.25 -5.50 -11.48
N LEU A 40 6.78 -4.89 -12.54
CA LEU A 40 7.46 -3.59 -12.47
C LEU A 40 6.54 -2.48 -11.99
N VAL A 41 5.34 -2.35 -12.58
CA VAL A 41 4.34 -1.36 -12.16
C VAL A 41 3.98 -1.55 -10.69
N ARG A 42 3.74 -2.79 -10.26
CA ARG A 42 3.44 -3.10 -8.86
C ARG A 42 4.60 -2.77 -7.93
N PHE A 43 5.83 -3.06 -8.34
CA PHE A 43 7.03 -2.75 -7.58
C PHE A 43 7.17 -1.24 -7.39
N ILE A 44 7.00 -0.46 -8.45
CA ILE A 44 7.01 1.01 -8.43
C ILE A 44 5.95 1.54 -7.44
N ILE A 45 4.69 1.10 -7.55
CA ILE A 45 3.62 1.50 -6.62
C ILE A 45 3.97 1.17 -5.17
N THR A 46 4.62 0.03 -4.94
CA THR A 46 5.01 -0.41 -3.60
C THR A 46 6.15 0.44 -3.04
N MET A 47 7.13 0.82 -3.85
CA MET A 47 8.23 1.71 -3.43
C MET A 47 7.73 3.11 -3.07
N PHE A 48 6.73 3.63 -3.79
CA PHE A 48 6.10 4.92 -3.48
C PHE A 48 5.11 4.87 -2.31
N ARG A 49 4.76 3.69 -1.80
CA ARG A 49 4.03 3.57 -0.53
C ARG A 49 5.01 3.78 0.62
N THR A 50 5.28 5.03 0.97
CA THR A 50 6.05 5.35 2.16
C THR A 50 5.25 5.02 3.42
N PRO A 51 5.73 4.13 4.31
CA PRO A 51 5.22 4.05 5.66
C PRO A 51 5.82 5.23 6.42
N LYS A 52 5.25 6.44 6.30
CA LYS A 52 5.55 7.47 7.30
C LYS A 52 5.18 6.85 8.64
N ALA A 53 6.10 6.56 9.55
CA ALA A 53 5.72 5.88 10.80
C ALA A 53 4.80 6.78 11.64
N GLU A 54 5.03 8.09 11.55
CA GLU A 54 4.37 9.12 12.33
C GLU A 54 3.41 9.94 11.48
N VAL A 55 2.36 10.45 12.11
CA VAL A 55 1.45 11.46 11.57
C VAL A 55 1.34 12.55 12.60
N TYR A 56 1.64 13.78 12.22
CA TYR A 56 1.43 14.90 13.14
C TYR A 56 -0.06 15.15 13.30
N PHE A 57 -0.48 15.43 14.52
CA PHE A 57 -1.89 15.68 14.82
C PHE A 57 -2.46 16.86 14.01
N SER A 58 -1.64 17.88 13.75
CA SER A 58 -1.97 19.03 12.92
C SER A 58 -2.30 18.68 11.46
N GLU A 59 -1.79 17.56 10.95
CA GLU A 59 -2.06 17.07 9.59
C GLU A 59 -3.38 16.32 9.49
N ILE A 60 -4.01 15.97 10.61
CA ILE A 60 -5.26 15.21 10.63
C ILE A 60 -6.43 16.18 10.40
N GLU A 61 -7.18 15.95 9.33
CA GLU A 61 -8.41 16.70 9.02
C GLU A 61 -9.61 16.07 9.74
N LYS A 62 -9.74 14.74 9.66
CA LYS A 62 -10.90 13.99 10.18
C LYS A 62 -10.50 12.59 10.63
N ALA A 63 -11.21 12.07 11.62
CA ALA A 63 -11.08 10.72 12.12
C ALA A 63 -12.40 9.95 11.92
N ALA A 64 -12.32 8.68 11.52
CA ALA A 64 -13.49 7.82 11.39
C ALA A 64 -13.23 6.44 11.99
N PHE A 65 -14.05 6.06 12.96
CA PHE A 65 -13.99 4.73 13.56
C PHE A 65 -14.87 3.78 12.76
N LYS A 66 -14.29 2.68 12.29
CA LYS A 66 -15.01 1.69 11.48
C LYS A 66 -14.74 0.29 12.01
N SER A 67 -15.68 -0.61 11.74
CA SER A 67 -15.56 -2.03 12.06
C SER A 67 -15.84 -2.86 10.82
N ARG A 68 -15.06 -3.93 10.60
CA ARG A 68 -15.27 -4.90 9.53
C ARG A 68 -14.83 -6.28 10.01
N ASN A 69 -15.71 -7.28 9.87
CA ASN A 69 -15.45 -8.66 10.28
C ASN A 69 -14.94 -8.75 11.73
N GLY A 70 -15.60 -8.06 12.67
CA GLY A 70 -15.20 -8.00 14.07
C GLY A 70 -13.97 -7.14 14.36
N ASN A 71 -13.24 -6.68 13.33
CA ASN A 71 -12.05 -5.86 13.49
C ASN A 71 -12.38 -4.36 13.43
N LYS A 72 -12.09 -3.61 14.50
CA LYS A 72 -12.13 -2.16 14.61
C LYS A 72 -10.86 -1.55 14.03
N PHE A 73 -11.02 -0.44 13.33
CA PHE A 73 -9.92 0.35 12.77
C PHE A 73 -10.28 1.83 12.73
N LEU A 74 -9.26 2.67 12.81
CA LEU A 74 -9.35 4.11 12.74
C LEU A 74 -8.84 4.57 11.37
N ASP A 75 -9.75 5.12 10.56
CA ASP A 75 -9.41 5.79 9.31
C ASP A 75 -9.18 7.28 9.60
N LEU A 76 -7.94 7.74 9.44
CA LEU A 76 -7.55 9.15 9.48
C LEU A 76 -7.52 9.72 8.07
N LYS A 77 -8.23 10.83 7.85
CA LYS A 77 -8.11 11.65 6.64
C LYS A 77 -7.14 12.78 6.94
N LEU A 78 -6.06 12.87 6.16
CA LEU A 78 -5.06 13.93 6.28
C LEU A 78 -5.46 15.14 5.43
N ARG A 79 -4.98 16.33 5.81
CA ARG A 79 -5.15 17.58 5.04
C ARG A 79 -4.58 17.49 3.63
N SER A 80 -3.59 16.63 3.41
CA SER A 80 -3.03 16.31 2.09
C SER A 80 -3.98 15.49 1.19
N GLY A 81 -5.16 15.10 1.68
CA GLY A 81 -6.11 14.22 0.98
C GLY A 81 -5.80 12.72 1.11
N LEU A 82 -4.63 12.37 1.66
CA LEU A 82 -4.25 11.00 1.92
C LEU A 82 -5.10 10.38 3.06
N LYS A 83 -5.36 9.08 2.95
CA LYS A 83 -6.07 8.31 3.98
C LYS A 83 -5.10 7.34 4.65
N ARG A 84 -5.16 7.26 5.97
CA ARG A 84 -4.36 6.34 6.76
C ARG A 84 -5.26 5.49 7.64
N ARG A 85 -5.02 4.19 7.65
CA ARG A 85 -5.77 3.25 8.49
C ARG A 85 -4.87 2.71 9.59
N ILE A 86 -5.29 2.89 10.83
CA ILE A 86 -4.72 2.24 12.00
C ILE A 86 -5.61 1.04 12.31
N ARG A 87 -5.02 -0.16 12.29
CA ARG A 87 -5.73 -1.43 12.56
C ARG A 87 -5.55 -1.84 14.01
N SER A 88 -6.37 -2.77 14.49
CA SER A 88 -6.22 -3.39 15.80
C SER A 88 -6.34 -2.40 16.96
N ILE A 89 -7.32 -1.48 16.83
CA ILE A 89 -7.57 -0.45 17.85
C ILE A 89 -8.52 -0.93 18.95
N GLU A 90 -9.01 -2.17 18.89
CA GLU A 90 -9.96 -2.77 19.84
C GLU A 90 -9.66 -2.45 21.31
N PRO A 91 -8.46 -2.76 21.83
CA PRO A 91 -8.18 -2.61 23.25
C PRO A 91 -8.21 -1.14 23.71
N VAL A 92 -7.95 -0.20 22.79
CA VAL A 92 -7.81 1.24 23.08
C VAL A 92 -8.88 2.08 22.42
N SER A 93 -9.94 1.46 21.88
CA SER A 93 -10.89 2.14 21.00
C SER A 93 -11.67 3.24 21.70
N GLU A 94 -12.02 3.05 22.97
CA GLU A 94 -12.75 4.06 23.75
C GLU A 94 -11.83 5.19 24.24
N GLU A 95 -10.59 4.87 24.64
CA GLU A 95 -9.58 5.87 25.01
C GLU A 95 -9.24 6.78 23.81
N LEU A 96 -9.10 6.20 22.61
CA LEU A 96 -8.85 6.96 21.39
C LEU A 96 -10.02 7.89 21.03
N LYS A 97 -11.27 7.47 21.25
CA LYS A 97 -12.42 8.37 21.04
C LYS A 97 -12.39 9.54 22.02
N GLY A 98 -12.10 9.28 23.30
CA GLY A 98 -11.98 10.31 24.33
C GLY A 98 -10.89 11.32 23.99
N PHE A 99 -9.70 10.84 23.62
CA PHE A 99 -8.59 11.69 23.21
C PHE A 99 -8.90 12.55 21.98
N LEU A 100 -9.51 11.96 20.94
CA LEU A 100 -9.87 12.70 19.73
C LEU A 100 -10.98 13.74 19.98
N ALA A 101 -11.92 13.44 20.88
CA ALA A 101 -12.96 14.37 21.30
C ALA A 101 -12.38 15.56 22.11
N GLU A 102 -11.47 15.29 23.05
CA GLU A 102 -10.76 16.32 23.82
C GLU A 102 -10.00 17.30 22.90
N LYS A 103 -9.36 16.75 21.86
CA LYS A 103 -8.62 17.54 20.88
C LYS A 103 -9.49 18.18 19.78
N GLN A 104 -10.82 18.15 19.95
CA GLN A 104 -11.80 18.76 19.03
C GLN A 104 -11.66 18.29 17.58
N LEU A 105 -11.18 17.05 17.36
CA LEU A 105 -11.16 16.50 16.02
C LEU A 105 -12.57 16.05 15.61
N PRO A 106 -13.01 16.37 14.38
CA PRO A 106 -14.29 15.88 13.88
C PRO A 106 -14.23 14.36 13.69
N ILE A 107 -15.02 13.65 14.50
CA ILE A 107 -15.21 12.19 14.44
C ILE A 107 -16.47 11.91 13.60
N ARG A 108 -16.37 11.01 12.60
CA ARG A 108 -17.50 10.55 11.79
C ARG A 108 -17.63 9.03 11.77
#